data_AF-A0A7J8M8I0-F1
#
_entry.id   AF-A0A7J8M8I0-F1
#
_cell.length_a   1.000
_cell.length_b   1.000
_cell.length_c   1.000
_cell.angle_alpha   90.00
_cell.angle_beta   90.00
_cell.angle_gamma   90.00
#
_symmetry.space_group_name_H-M   'P 1'
#
loop_
_entity.id
_entity.type
_entity.pdbx_description
1 polymer ?
#
loop_
_entity_poly.entity_id
_entity_poly.type
_entity_poly.pdbx_seq_one_letter_code
_entity_poly.pdbx_strand_id
1 'polypeptide(L)'
;MIVLARGQLMYQGSPQNVTLHLSRMGRKVPKGESAIEFLIDVIQEYDQSEFGVEVVAEFARSGRKPPQLTEEEMSVSTAAPTPPPANRGHDWKNNRRLALKASEDSDNDFNRSVRSPYNNTSRSWSASHIGVVHQLRFTPTRQRTDQKAPNPMSSSPGYYTYSSDILPGTPTPHSSDYTVNENDYLTPDVAPKTVQHLGPKFANSIFPEIWILMRRNFKNIRRTPELFLSRLVVLTVMGVMMATMFMNPKISMQGITNRLSFVIFTVCLFFFSSNDAVPAFIQERFIFVRETSHNAYRASTYTIAGLITYLPFLALQAGVYACIVWKALELRGPFYYFFIVLYASLLSTNSFVMFVSSVVPNYILGYAAVIAFTALFFLFCGYFMNSHDIPVYWKWMNKVSTMTYPYEGLLMNQYQTNQTFGYDPNMKPVTGFGILSSLEISTVEFKKWENVIIMIGWAAFYRLCFYIVLRFGSKNKRT
;
A
#
# COMPACT_ATOMS: atom_id res chain seq x y z
N MET A 1 -17.75 18.47 -24.58
CA MET A 1 -17.88 17.36 -23.61
C MET A 1 -17.35 16.10 -24.27
N ILE A 2 -16.54 15.33 -23.55
CA ILE A 2 -16.00 14.05 -24.01
C ILE A 2 -16.37 13.01 -22.95
N VAL A 3 -16.96 11.89 -23.37
CA VAL A 3 -17.30 10.76 -22.52
C VAL A 3 -16.47 9.56 -22.97
N LEU A 4 -15.72 8.99 -22.03
CA LEU A 4 -14.87 7.82 -22.26
C LEU A 4 -15.31 6.67 -21.35
N ALA A 5 -15.26 5.45 -21.87
CA ALA A 5 -15.42 4.24 -21.08
C ALA A 5 -14.39 3.21 -21.55
N ARG A 6 -13.70 2.54 -20.59
CA ARG A 6 -12.55 1.65 -20.83
C ARG A 6 -11.48 2.23 -21.79
N GLY A 7 -11.28 3.55 -21.77
CA GLY A 7 -10.32 4.25 -22.63
C GLY A 7 -10.78 4.48 -24.08
N GLN A 8 -12.01 4.11 -24.42
CA GLN A 8 -12.61 4.31 -25.74
C GLN A 8 -13.59 5.50 -25.75
N LEU A 9 -13.72 6.16 -26.90
CA LEU A 9 -14.59 7.33 -27.07
C LEU A 9 -16.05 6.92 -27.25
N MET A 10 -16.90 7.31 -26.29
CA MET A 10 -18.35 7.05 -26.34
C MET A 10 -19.12 8.24 -26.90
N TYR A 11 -18.71 9.45 -26.56
CA TYR A 11 -19.35 10.66 -27.05
C TYR A 11 -18.37 11.83 -27.10
N GLN A 12 -18.45 12.61 -28.18
CA GLN A 12 -17.74 13.88 -28.32
C GLN A 12 -18.71 14.93 -28.88
N GLY A 13 -18.96 16.00 -28.12
CA GLY A 13 -19.84 17.06 -28.58
C GLY A 13 -20.35 18.00 -27.49
N SER A 14 -21.34 18.82 -27.85
CA SER A 14 -22.08 19.69 -26.93
C SER A 14 -23.04 18.86 -26.06
N PRO A 15 -23.15 19.11 -24.74
CA PRO A 15 -24.07 18.38 -23.87
C PRO A 15 -25.54 18.40 -24.33
N GLN A 16 -25.95 19.44 -25.06
CA GLN A 16 -27.30 19.55 -25.62
C GLN A 16 -27.57 18.53 -26.76
N ASN A 17 -26.52 18.03 -27.41
CA ASN A 17 -26.63 17.09 -28.52
C ASN A 17 -26.61 15.61 -28.07
N VAL A 18 -26.54 15.35 -26.75
CA VAL A 18 -26.54 13.99 -26.21
C VAL A 18 -27.88 13.30 -26.45
N THR A 19 -29.00 14.02 -26.32
CA THR A 19 -30.33 13.51 -26.65
C THR A 19 -30.44 13.07 -28.11
N LEU A 20 -29.80 13.82 -29.03
CA LEU A 20 -29.74 13.47 -30.45
C LEU A 20 -28.83 12.24 -30.69
N HIS A 21 -27.75 12.12 -29.94
CA HIS A 21 -26.84 10.97 -30.04
C HIS A 21 -27.52 9.67 -29.57
N LEU A 22 -28.25 9.74 -28.45
CA LEU A 22 -29.04 8.62 -27.94
C LEU A 22 -30.20 8.25 -28.88
N SER A 23 -30.87 9.25 -29.49
CA SER A 23 -31.94 8.97 -30.45
C SER A 23 -31.43 8.30 -31.73
N ARG A 24 -30.21 8.64 -32.19
CA ARG A 24 -29.52 7.94 -33.28
C ARG A 24 -29.20 6.49 -32.93
N MET A 25 -28.90 6.22 -31.65
CA MET A 25 -28.71 4.87 -31.11
C MET A 25 -30.03 4.08 -30.97
N GLY A 26 -31.18 4.74 -31.17
CA GLY A 26 -32.50 4.12 -31.01
C GLY A 26 -33.05 4.13 -29.58
N ARG A 27 -32.37 4.82 -28.65
CA ARG A 27 -32.82 4.96 -27.25
C ARG A 27 -33.48 6.33 -27.06
N LYS A 28 -34.69 6.34 -26.49
CA LYS A 28 -35.41 7.58 -26.14
C LYS A 28 -35.15 7.90 -24.68
N VAL A 29 -34.73 9.14 -24.40
CA VAL A 29 -34.49 9.61 -23.03
C VAL A 29 -35.83 9.70 -22.28
N PRO A 30 -35.95 9.11 -21.08
CA PRO A 30 -37.14 9.23 -20.24
C PRO A 30 -37.49 10.68 -19.88
N LYS A 31 -38.78 10.97 -19.68
CA LYS A 31 -39.24 12.32 -19.33
C LYS A 31 -38.80 12.66 -17.90
N GLY A 32 -37.90 13.63 -17.75
CA GLY A 32 -37.46 14.15 -16.44
C GLY A 32 -36.03 13.75 -16.04
N GLU A 33 -35.34 12.94 -16.84
CA GLU A 33 -33.95 12.56 -16.60
C GLU A 33 -32.96 13.40 -17.42
N SER A 34 -31.75 13.57 -16.89
CA SER A 34 -30.66 14.20 -17.62
C SER A 34 -30.17 13.27 -18.73
N ALA A 35 -30.11 13.77 -19.98
CA ALA A 35 -29.64 12.99 -21.12
C ALA A 35 -28.20 12.46 -20.95
N ILE A 36 -27.39 13.12 -20.11
CA ILE A 36 -26.01 12.70 -19.82
C ILE A 36 -26.00 11.51 -18.86
N GLU A 37 -26.86 11.52 -17.84
CA GLU A 37 -26.97 10.41 -16.89
C GLU A 37 -27.51 9.17 -17.60
N PHE A 38 -28.55 9.35 -18.41
CA PHE A 38 -29.09 8.27 -19.23
C PHE A 38 -28.05 7.72 -20.24
N LEU A 39 -27.14 8.55 -20.76
CA LEU A 39 -26.02 8.07 -21.58
C LEU A 39 -25.04 7.20 -20.78
N ILE A 40 -24.75 7.55 -19.53
CA ILE A 40 -23.87 6.77 -18.65
C ILE A 40 -24.52 5.41 -18.33
N ASP A 41 -25.81 5.40 -18.04
CA ASP A 41 -26.56 4.18 -17.77
C ASP A 41 -26.56 3.24 -18.98
N VAL A 42 -26.75 3.78 -20.19
CA VAL A 42 -26.65 2.99 -21.44
C VAL A 42 -25.23 2.44 -21.64
N ILE A 43 -24.18 3.23 -21.37
CA ILE A 43 -22.79 2.75 -21.47
C ILE A 43 -22.55 1.60 -20.48
N GLN A 44 -23.08 1.71 -19.26
CA GLN A 44 -22.99 0.67 -18.25
C GLN A 44 -23.79 -0.59 -18.63
N GLU A 45 -24.95 -0.43 -19.29
CA GLU A 45 -25.78 -1.52 -19.82
C GLU A 45 -25.00 -2.34 -20.87
N TYR A 46 -24.29 -1.66 -21.79
CA TYR A 46 -23.41 -2.34 -22.75
C TYR A 46 -22.12 -2.87 -22.13
N ASP A 47 -21.59 -2.26 -21.08
CA ASP A 47 -20.41 -2.78 -20.37
C ASP A 47 -20.69 -4.12 -19.68
N GLN A 48 -21.97 -4.37 -19.35
CA GLN A 48 -22.44 -5.59 -18.70
C GLN A 48 -22.95 -6.65 -19.68
N SER A 49 -23.15 -6.32 -20.96
CA SER A 49 -23.62 -7.25 -21.99
C SER A 49 -22.47 -7.98 -22.70
N GLU A 50 -22.79 -9.05 -23.43
CA GLU A 50 -21.81 -9.85 -24.20
C GLU A 50 -21.13 -9.03 -25.32
N PHE A 51 -21.79 -7.97 -25.80
CA PHE A 51 -21.24 -7.07 -26.82
C PHE A 51 -20.17 -6.12 -26.29
N GLY A 52 -20.17 -5.83 -24.98
CA GLY A 52 -19.24 -4.90 -24.36
C GLY A 52 -19.41 -3.44 -24.81
N VAL A 53 -18.54 -2.57 -24.30
CA VAL A 53 -18.57 -1.12 -24.62
C VAL A 53 -18.08 -0.84 -26.06
N GLU A 54 -17.47 -1.82 -26.72
CA GLU A 54 -16.87 -1.66 -28.04
C GLU A 54 -17.89 -1.31 -29.13
N VAL A 55 -19.10 -1.88 -29.05
CA VAL A 55 -20.18 -1.55 -30.00
C VAL A 55 -20.67 -0.11 -29.87
N VAL A 56 -20.60 0.47 -28.66
CA VAL A 56 -20.94 1.87 -28.42
C VAL A 56 -19.83 2.79 -28.93
N ALA A 57 -18.57 2.39 -28.76
CA ALA A 57 -17.43 3.09 -29.35
C ALA A 57 -17.45 3.04 -30.88
N GLU A 58 -17.83 1.91 -31.47
CA GLU A 58 -17.98 1.77 -32.92
C GLU A 58 -19.12 2.65 -33.43
N PHE A 59 -20.25 2.75 -32.72
CA PHE A 59 -21.31 3.70 -33.06
C PHE A 59 -20.81 5.16 -33.05
N ALA A 60 -20.03 5.55 -32.05
CA ALA A 60 -19.47 6.90 -31.97
C ALA A 60 -18.52 7.25 -33.14
N ARG A 61 -17.85 6.23 -33.71
CA ARG A 61 -16.91 6.41 -34.84
C ARG A 61 -17.55 6.22 -36.22
N SER A 62 -18.43 5.23 -36.37
CA SER A 62 -18.97 4.78 -37.66
C SER A 62 -20.42 5.18 -37.89
N GLY A 63 -21.15 5.55 -36.84
CA GLY A 63 -22.59 5.81 -36.89
C GLY A 63 -23.46 4.57 -37.07
N ARG A 64 -22.88 3.36 -37.07
CA ARG A 64 -23.63 2.09 -37.12
C ARG A 64 -24.36 1.87 -35.81
N LYS A 65 -25.68 1.70 -35.88
CA LYS A 65 -26.51 1.48 -34.69
C LYS A 65 -26.05 0.22 -33.96
N PRO A 66 -25.84 0.28 -32.63
CA PRO A 66 -25.48 -0.90 -31.86
C PRO A 66 -26.66 -1.89 -31.82
N PRO A 67 -26.38 -3.20 -31.65
CA PRO A 67 -27.41 -4.22 -31.52
C PRO A 67 -28.32 -3.93 -30.31
N GLN A 68 -29.62 -4.20 -30.45
CA GLN A 68 -30.55 -4.00 -29.34
C GLN A 68 -30.40 -5.15 -28.35
N LEU A 69 -30.18 -4.80 -27.08
CA LEU A 69 -30.15 -5.75 -25.98
C LEU A 69 -31.59 -6.21 -25.72
N THR A 70 -31.86 -7.51 -25.83
CA THR A 70 -33.15 -8.11 -25.46
C THR A 70 -33.17 -8.41 -23.96
N GLU A 71 -34.36 -8.40 -23.34
CA GLU A 71 -34.50 -8.62 -21.87
C GLU A 71 -33.90 -9.95 -21.39
N GLU A 72 -33.73 -10.94 -22.29
CA GLU A 72 -33.09 -12.23 -22.00
C GLU A 72 -31.56 -12.11 -21.80
N GLU A 73 -30.88 -11.20 -22.49
CA GLU A 73 -29.43 -10.95 -22.34
C GLU A 73 -29.09 -10.21 -21.04
N MET A 74 -30.09 -9.62 -20.37
CA MET A 74 -29.94 -8.92 -19.09
C MET A 74 -29.64 -9.85 -17.90
N SER A 75 -29.70 -11.17 -18.11
CA SER A 75 -29.53 -12.18 -17.06
C SER A 75 -28.34 -13.13 -17.25
N VAL A 76 -27.48 -12.90 -18.25
CA VAL A 76 -26.25 -13.69 -18.45
C VAL A 76 -25.04 -12.86 -18.05
N SER A 77 -24.65 -12.95 -16.79
CA SER A 77 -23.29 -12.64 -16.35
C SER A 77 -22.58 -13.94 -16.06
N THR A 78 -21.59 -14.32 -16.87
CA THR A 78 -20.22 -14.74 -16.50
C THR A 78 -19.50 -15.24 -17.76
N ALA A 79 -18.74 -14.39 -18.46
CA ALA A 79 -17.72 -14.86 -19.42
C ALA A 79 -16.53 -13.86 -19.50
N ALA A 80 -15.33 -14.42 -19.66
CA ALA A 80 -14.01 -13.81 -19.50
C ALA A 80 -13.57 -12.94 -20.72
N PRO A 81 -12.54 -12.06 -20.58
CA PRO A 81 -12.09 -11.18 -21.66
C PRO A 81 -11.38 -11.92 -22.80
N THR A 82 -11.68 -11.50 -24.03
CA THR A 82 -11.11 -11.99 -25.31
C THR A 82 -9.68 -11.44 -25.58
N PRO A 83 -8.75 -12.24 -26.13
CA PRO A 83 -7.41 -11.80 -26.56
C PRO A 83 -7.38 -11.23 -28.00
N PRO A 84 -6.30 -10.53 -28.42
CA PRO A 84 -6.23 -9.82 -29.71
C PRO A 84 -6.00 -10.78 -30.91
N PRO A 85 -6.39 -10.41 -32.16
CA PRO A 85 -6.22 -11.29 -33.32
C PRO A 85 -4.81 -11.22 -33.91
N ALA A 86 -4.30 -12.37 -34.36
CA ALA A 86 -3.09 -12.51 -35.16
C ALA A 86 -3.38 -13.21 -36.51
N ASN A 87 -2.52 -12.92 -37.49
CA ASN A 87 -2.66 -13.07 -38.93
C ASN A 87 -2.96 -14.48 -39.50
N ARG A 88 -3.67 -14.46 -40.64
CA ARG A 88 -3.86 -15.57 -41.59
C ARG A 88 -2.55 -16.07 -42.20
N GLY A 89 -2.44 -17.40 -42.40
CA GLY A 89 -1.44 -18.07 -43.23
C GLY A 89 -1.93 -19.46 -43.68
N HIS A 90 -1.66 -19.79 -44.94
CA HIS A 90 -2.22 -20.84 -45.79
C HIS A 90 -1.76 -22.30 -45.53
N ASP A 91 -2.67 -23.24 -45.89
CA ASP A 91 -2.50 -24.47 -46.70
C ASP A 91 -1.93 -25.84 -46.20
N TRP A 92 -2.73 -26.87 -46.54
CA TRP A 92 -2.42 -28.15 -47.24
C TRP A 92 -2.30 -29.51 -46.49
N LYS A 93 -3.28 -30.38 -46.83
CA LYS A 93 -3.31 -31.84 -47.10
C LYS A 93 -2.99 -32.94 -46.06
N ASN A 94 -3.94 -33.88 -46.07
CA ASN A 94 -3.85 -35.35 -46.23
C ASN A 94 -3.93 -36.32 -45.02
N ASN A 95 -5.05 -37.07 -45.04
CA ASN A 95 -5.23 -38.55 -44.95
C ASN A 95 -5.21 -39.34 -43.62
N ARG A 96 -6.35 -40.07 -43.46
CA ARG A 96 -6.59 -41.43 -42.91
C ARG A 96 -6.75 -41.70 -41.40
N ARG A 97 -8.02 -41.94 -41.06
CA ARG A 97 -8.67 -43.13 -40.42
C ARG A 97 -8.35 -43.55 -38.96
N LEU A 98 -9.44 -43.50 -38.15
CA LEU A 98 -9.98 -44.50 -37.17
C LEU A 98 -9.11 -44.87 -35.93
N ALA A 99 -9.59 -45.04 -34.69
CA ALA A 99 -10.91 -44.96 -34.05
C ALA A 99 -10.77 -44.99 -32.49
N LEU A 100 -11.85 -44.57 -31.81
CA LEU A 100 -12.39 -45.03 -30.51
C LEU A 100 -11.88 -44.47 -29.16
N LYS A 101 -12.74 -43.60 -28.61
CA LYS A 101 -13.42 -43.62 -27.29
C LYS A 101 -12.62 -43.40 -25.99
N ALA A 102 -12.97 -42.27 -25.37
CA ALA A 102 -13.68 -42.13 -24.09
C ALA A 102 -12.92 -41.49 -22.92
N SER A 103 -13.73 -40.80 -22.11
CA SER A 103 -13.52 -40.12 -20.83
C SER A 103 -12.85 -38.75 -20.84
N GLU A 104 -13.71 -37.75 -20.60
CA GLU A 104 -13.47 -36.40 -20.13
C GLU A 104 -12.74 -36.39 -18.78
N ASP A 105 -11.72 -35.55 -18.64
CA ASP A 105 -11.54 -34.59 -17.54
C ASP A 105 -10.14 -33.99 -17.65
N SER A 106 -10.05 -32.68 -17.86
CA SER A 106 -8.81 -31.93 -17.73
C SER A 106 -9.09 -30.56 -17.12
N ASP A 107 -8.56 -30.39 -15.90
CA ASP A 107 -7.80 -29.23 -15.45
C ASP A 107 -8.22 -27.84 -15.97
N ASN A 108 -8.67 -26.97 -15.06
CA ASN A 108 -7.82 -25.90 -14.52
C ASN A 108 -8.62 -24.87 -13.69
N ASP A 109 -7.97 -24.44 -12.60
CA ASP A 109 -8.04 -23.14 -11.94
C ASP A 109 -9.39 -22.52 -11.55
N PHE A 110 -9.71 -22.71 -10.26
CA PHE A 110 -10.71 -21.91 -9.55
C PHE A 110 -10.08 -20.73 -8.82
N ASN A 111 -10.23 -19.54 -9.41
CA ASN A 111 -10.35 -18.29 -8.67
C ASN A 111 -11.81 -18.14 -8.17
N ARG A 112 -12.00 -17.88 -6.88
CA ARG A 112 -13.22 -17.22 -6.37
C ARG A 112 -12.88 -16.24 -5.25
N SER A 113 -12.96 -14.95 -5.58
CA SER A 113 -13.30 -13.90 -4.62
C SER A 113 -14.81 -13.74 -4.57
N VAL A 114 -15.35 -13.95 -3.39
CA VAL A 114 -16.73 -13.70 -2.99
C VAL A 114 -16.96 -12.20 -2.82
N ARG A 115 -18.00 -11.65 -3.47
CA ARG A 115 -18.91 -10.74 -2.77
C ARG A 115 -20.31 -10.67 -3.39
N SER A 116 -21.28 -11.03 -2.57
CA SER A 116 -22.66 -10.53 -2.48
C SER A 116 -23.00 -10.46 -0.98
N PRO A 117 -24.17 -9.99 -0.51
CA PRO A 117 -25.17 -9.05 -1.06
C PRO A 117 -25.59 -7.96 -0.03
N TYR A 118 -26.51 -7.07 -0.43
CA TYR A 118 -27.51 -6.24 0.29
C TYR A 118 -27.55 -4.83 -0.30
N ASN A 119 -28.49 -4.42 -1.15
CA ASN A 119 -29.96 -4.42 -1.15
C ASN A 119 -30.60 -3.20 -0.45
N ASN A 120 -31.27 -2.41 -1.32
CA ASN A 120 -32.54 -1.70 -1.20
C ASN A 120 -32.68 -0.25 -0.66
N THR A 121 -33.35 0.54 -1.52
CA THR A 121 -34.37 1.59 -1.24
C THR A 121 -33.88 2.90 -0.60
N SER A 122 -34.31 4.11 -0.98
CA SER A 122 -35.27 4.60 -1.98
C SER A 122 -35.22 6.14 -1.96
N ARG A 123 -35.88 6.77 -2.95
CA ARG A 123 -36.46 8.12 -2.95
C ARG A 123 -35.55 9.30 -3.30
N SER A 124 -35.75 9.72 -4.54
CA SER A 124 -35.86 11.09 -5.04
C SER A 124 -36.43 12.09 -4.02
N TRP A 125 -36.12 13.38 -4.22
CA TRP A 125 -37.07 14.50 -4.20
C TRP A 125 -36.42 15.74 -4.86
N SER A 126 -37.14 16.31 -5.81
CA SER A 126 -36.88 17.61 -6.43
C SER A 126 -37.32 18.75 -5.50
N ALA A 127 -36.63 19.90 -5.53
CA ALA A 127 -37.23 21.19 -5.22
C ALA A 127 -36.46 22.33 -5.90
N SER A 128 -37.19 23.05 -6.74
CA SER A 128 -36.94 24.33 -7.39
C SER A 128 -36.94 25.52 -6.41
N HIS A 129 -36.16 26.58 -6.68
CA HIS A 129 -36.63 27.99 -6.76
C HIS A 129 -35.47 29.01 -6.92
N ILE A 130 -35.45 29.68 -8.09
CA ILE A 130 -35.40 31.13 -8.38
C ILE A 130 -34.64 32.10 -7.44
N GLY A 131 -33.70 32.87 -8.01
CA GLY A 131 -33.70 34.35 -7.92
C GLY A 131 -32.43 35.10 -7.48
N VAL A 132 -31.74 35.73 -8.46
CA VAL A 132 -30.99 37.03 -8.41
C VAL A 132 -29.74 37.05 -7.49
N VAL A 133 -28.50 37.34 -7.94
CA VAL A 133 -27.97 38.62 -8.46
C VAL A 133 -26.67 38.41 -9.25
N HIS A 134 -26.38 39.40 -10.10
CA HIS A 134 -25.30 39.58 -11.07
C HIS A 134 -23.87 39.72 -10.47
N GLN A 135 -22.88 39.74 -11.38
CA GLN A 135 -21.56 40.41 -11.33
C GLN A 135 -20.33 39.61 -10.82
N LEU A 136 -19.48 39.12 -11.74
CA LEU A 136 -18.31 39.84 -12.28
C LEU A 136 -17.40 38.93 -13.15
N ARG A 137 -17.14 39.43 -14.35
CA ARG A 137 -16.14 39.02 -15.35
C ARG A 137 -14.82 39.71 -14.98
N PHE A 138 -13.66 39.03 -14.99
CA PHE A 138 -12.37 39.63 -15.36
C PHE A 138 -11.31 38.57 -15.70
N THR A 139 -10.94 38.52 -16.98
CA THR A 139 -9.61 38.12 -17.47
C THR A 139 -8.79 39.39 -17.68
N PRO A 140 -7.47 39.41 -17.39
CA PRO A 140 -6.61 40.50 -17.83
C PRO A 140 -5.76 40.07 -19.03
N THR A 141 -6.03 40.68 -20.18
CA THR A 141 -5.09 40.84 -21.31
C THR A 141 -4.40 42.20 -21.17
N ARG A 142 -3.08 42.25 -21.30
CA ARG A 142 -2.30 43.50 -21.33
C ARG A 142 -1.48 43.57 -22.62
N GLN A 143 -1.80 44.55 -23.46
CA GLN A 143 -0.99 45.02 -24.59
C GLN A 143 0.24 45.79 -24.09
N ARG A 144 1.37 45.69 -24.79
CA ARG A 144 2.37 46.76 -24.82
C ARG A 144 3.06 46.83 -26.19
N THR A 145 3.05 48.06 -26.68
CA THR A 145 3.57 48.75 -27.86
C THR A 145 5.00 48.42 -28.34
N ASP A 146 5.16 48.51 -29.66
CA ASP A 146 6.42 48.58 -30.41
C ASP A 146 7.25 49.84 -30.12
N GLN A 147 8.57 49.68 -30.01
CA GLN A 147 9.56 50.68 -30.39
C GLN A 147 10.93 50.02 -30.66
N LYS A 148 11.55 50.38 -31.79
CA LYS A 148 12.79 49.82 -32.34
C LYS A 148 13.90 50.88 -32.28
N ALA A 149 15.05 50.59 -31.65
CA ALA A 149 16.37 51.21 -31.86
C ALA A 149 17.48 50.42 -31.10
N PRO A 150 18.80 50.57 -31.40
CA PRO A 150 19.73 49.46 -31.63
C PRO A 150 20.75 49.16 -30.50
N ASN A 151 21.42 48.00 -30.62
CA ASN A 151 22.48 47.44 -29.75
C ASN A 151 23.62 48.41 -29.39
N PRO A 152 24.33 48.16 -28.26
CA PRO A 152 25.61 47.44 -28.34
C PRO A 152 25.88 46.38 -27.24
N MET A 153 26.88 45.53 -27.52
CA MET A 153 27.41 44.39 -26.75
C MET A 153 27.70 44.64 -25.26
N SER A 154 27.38 43.66 -24.40
CA SER A 154 28.30 43.11 -23.37
C SER A 154 27.74 41.88 -22.63
N SER A 155 28.43 40.75 -22.78
CA SER A 155 28.77 39.67 -21.81
C SER A 155 27.80 39.21 -20.67
N SER A 156 27.30 37.95 -20.83
CA SER A 156 27.04 36.89 -19.80
C SER A 156 25.96 37.13 -18.71
N PRO A 157 25.19 36.14 -18.19
CA PRO A 157 25.46 34.69 -18.04
C PRO A 157 24.34 33.72 -18.48
N GLY A 158 24.73 32.44 -18.55
CA GLY A 158 24.06 31.31 -19.19
C GLY A 158 22.61 31.03 -18.79
N TYR A 159 21.79 30.81 -19.81
CA TYR A 159 20.47 30.23 -19.74
C TYR A 159 20.53 28.75 -20.12
N TYR A 160 19.88 27.91 -19.31
CA TYR A 160 19.58 26.51 -19.64
C TYR A 160 18.67 26.48 -20.88
N THR A 161 19.16 25.96 -21.99
CA THR A 161 18.33 25.65 -23.16
C THR A 161 17.73 24.26 -22.99
N TYR A 162 16.41 24.21 -22.91
CA TYR A 162 15.62 23.01 -23.18
C TYR A 162 15.74 22.75 -24.70
N SER A 163 16.61 21.82 -25.11
CA SER A 163 16.62 21.34 -26.50
C SER A 163 15.39 20.47 -26.73
N SER A 164 14.32 21.09 -27.19
CA SER A 164 13.47 20.46 -28.20
C SER A 164 14.02 20.86 -29.56
N ASP A 165 15.21 20.35 -29.90
CA ASP A 165 15.67 20.42 -31.28
C ASP A 165 14.80 19.47 -32.09
N ILE A 166 13.78 20.03 -32.72
CA ILE A 166 13.18 19.45 -33.92
C ILE A 166 14.32 19.44 -34.93
N LEU A 167 14.91 18.27 -35.16
CA LEU A 167 15.85 18.05 -36.25
C LEU A 167 15.24 18.61 -37.55
N PRO A 168 15.83 19.65 -38.17
CA PRO A 168 15.42 20.09 -39.49
C PRO A 168 15.99 19.09 -40.49
N GLY A 169 15.28 17.97 -40.66
CA GLY A 169 15.80 16.86 -41.47
C GLY A 169 14.80 15.75 -41.80
N THR A 170 13.51 15.90 -41.51
CA THR A 170 12.50 15.02 -42.11
C THR A 170 11.90 15.72 -43.33
N PRO A 171 12.19 15.27 -44.56
CA PRO A 171 11.49 15.77 -45.73
C PRO A 171 10.01 15.39 -45.57
N THR A 172 9.13 16.40 -45.54
CA THR A 172 7.69 16.15 -45.67
C THR A 172 7.43 15.65 -47.09
N PRO A 173 6.67 14.57 -47.29
CA PRO A 173 6.42 14.03 -48.63
C PRO A 173 5.50 15.00 -49.38
N HIS A 174 6.09 15.74 -50.31
CA HIS A 174 5.38 16.51 -51.33
C HIS A 174 5.97 16.17 -52.71
N SER A 175 5.94 14.88 -53.06
CA SER A 175 6.07 14.39 -54.44
C SER A 175 5.81 12.88 -54.46
N SER A 176 5.04 12.42 -55.43
CA SER A 176 4.53 11.05 -55.59
C SER A 176 5.56 9.98 -55.99
N ASP A 177 6.87 10.26 -55.90
CA ASP A 177 7.92 9.36 -56.40
C ASP A 177 8.89 8.84 -55.32
N TYR A 178 8.50 8.84 -54.04
CA TYR A 178 9.34 8.27 -52.98
C TYR A 178 8.99 6.80 -52.73
N THR A 179 9.90 5.88 -53.10
CA THR A 179 9.82 4.47 -52.66
C THR A 179 10.58 4.34 -51.35
N VAL A 180 9.85 4.00 -50.29
CA VAL A 180 10.39 3.82 -48.93
C VAL A 180 11.37 2.65 -48.94
N ASN A 181 12.64 2.91 -48.60
CA ASN A 181 13.68 1.89 -48.52
C ASN A 181 13.95 1.53 -47.04
N GLU A 182 14.25 0.27 -46.76
CA GLU A 182 14.48 -0.24 -45.39
C GLU A 182 15.65 0.47 -44.67
N ASN A 183 16.59 1.02 -45.45
CA ASN A 183 17.73 1.78 -44.97
C ASN A 183 17.38 3.19 -44.44
N ASP A 184 16.20 3.73 -44.74
CA ASP A 184 15.75 5.02 -44.20
C ASP A 184 15.29 4.92 -42.73
N TYR A 185 15.05 3.69 -42.24
CA TYR A 185 14.73 3.41 -40.84
C TYR A 185 15.95 3.10 -39.98
N LEU A 186 17.13 2.97 -40.58
CA LEU A 186 18.37 2.79 -39.85
C LEU A 186 18.81 4.15 -39.30
N THR A 187 18.76 4.31 -37.97
CA THR A 187 19.42 5.42 -37.30
C THR A 187 20.89 5.42 -37.71
N PRO A 188 21.45 6.52 -38.25
CA PRO A 188 22.83 6.54 -38.68
C PRO A 188 23.75 6.23 -37.50
N ASP A 189 24.61 5.20 -37.65
CA ASP A 189 25.67 4.81 -36.71
C ASP A 189 26.73 5.90 -36.48
N VAL A 190 26.54 7.08 -37.09
CA VAL A 190 27.36 8.28 -36.91
C VAL A 190 26.68 9.23 -35.92
N ALA A 191 26.21 8.70 -34.79
CA ALA A 191 26.11 9.53 -33.59
C ALA A 191 27.55 9.82 -33.16
N PRO A 192 27.99 11.09 -33.06
CA PRO A 192 29.28 11.36 -32.44
C PRO A 192 29.24 10.73 -31.04
N LYS A 193 30.27 9.95 -30.70
CA LYS A 193 30.52 9.41 -29.36
C LYS A 193 30.80 10.53 -28.34
N THR A 194 30.09 11.64 -28.42
CA THR A 194 29.95 12.57 -27.32
C THR A 194 29.05 11.85 -26.34
N VAL A 195 29.67 11.14 -25.39
CA VAL A 195 29.02 10.77 -24.14
C VAL A 195 28.64 12.10 -23.49
N GLN A 196 27.49 12.66 -23.89
CA GLN A 196 26.85 13.75 -23.19
C GLN A 196 26.55 13.14 -21.82
N HIS A 197 27.40 13.51 -20.86
CA HIS A 197 27.29 13.06 -19.50
C HIS A 197 25.95 13.61 -19.00
N LEU A 198 24.87 12.84 -19.18
CA LEU A 198 23.58 13.15 -18.57
C LEU A 198 23.91 13.44 -17.11
N GLY A 199 23.50 14.62 -16.65
CA GLY A 199 23.81 15.08 -15.30
C GLY A 199 23.44 14.04 -14.23
N PRO A 200 23.85 14.25 -12.97
CA PRO A 200 23.58 13.29 -11.91
C PRO A 200 22.10 12.88 -11.91
N LYS A 201 21.84 11.57 -11.78
CA LYS A 201 20.49 10.96 -11.80
C LYS A 201 19.47 11.66 -10.88
N PHE A 202 19.95 12.35 -9.86
CA PHE A 202 19.17 13.20 -8.96
C PHE A 202 19.82 14.58 -8.87
N ALA A 203 19.00 15.64 -8.97
CA ALA A 203 19.46 17.02 -8.84
C ALA A 203 19.83 17.41 -7.39
N ASN A 204 19.31 16.68 -6.40
CA ASN A 204 19.45 17.00 -4.98
C ASN A 204 20.44 16.07 -4.26
N SER A 205 21.07 16.59 -3.20
CA SER A 205 21.84 15.81 -2.25
C SER A 205 20.93 15.09 -1.25
N ILE A 206 21.47 14.05 -0.60
CA ILE A 206 20.71 13.09 0.22
C ILE A 206 20.11 13.75 1.47
N PHE A 207 20.83 14.66 2.14
CA PHE A 207 20.40 15.24 3.42
C PHE A 207 19.23 16.22 3.31
N PRO A 208 19.26 17.23 2.41
CA PRO A 208 18.10 18.10 2.19
C PRO A 208 16.87 17.32 1.72
N GLU A 209 17.08 16.29 0.91
CA GLU A 209 16.02 15.39 0.44
C GLU A 209 15.33 14.67 1.62
N ILE A 210 16.10 14.10 2.56
CA ILE A 210 15.57 13.49 3.80
C ILE A 210 14.80 14.53 4.62
N TRP A 211 15.36 15.73 4.80
CA TRP A 211 14.72 16.79 5.58
C TRP A 211 13.37 17.23 4.99
N ILE A 212 13.30 17.41 3.67
CA ILE A 212 12.07 17.79 2.96
C ILE A 212 11.02 16.68 3.10
N LEU A 213 11.41 15.43 2.89
CA LEU A 213 10.51 14.28 3.01
C LEU A 213 10.02 14.11 4.45
N MET A 214 10.88 14.29 5.44
CA MET A 214 10.52 14.26 6.86
C MET A 214 9.53 15.38 7.21
N ARG A 215 9.79 16.62 6.76
CA ARG A 215 8.87 17.75 6.96
C ARG A 215 7.51 17.49 6.30
N ARG A 216 7.51 16.88 5.11
CA ARG A 216 6.28 16.46 4.42
C ARG A 216 5.51 15.42 5.22
N ASN A 217 6.17 14.35 5.66
CA ASN A 217 5.54 13.28 6.43
C ASN A 217 4.99 13.79 7.77
N PHE A 218 5.74 14.64 8.46
CA PHE A 218 5.28 15.26 9.71
C PHE A 218 4.06 16.16 9.49
N LYS A 219 4.06 16.97 8.40
CA LYS A 219 2.91 17.78 8.03
C LYS A 219 1.70 16.93 7.63
N ASN A 220 1.93 15.78 7.00
CA ASN A 220 0.88 14.83 6.65
C ASN A 220 0.22 14.29 7.92
N ILE A 221 1.01 13.73 8.84
CA ILE A 221 0.52 13.19 10.12
C ILE A 221 -0.23 14.25 10.93
N ARG A 222 0.26 15.50 10.95
CA ARG A 222 -0.43 16.60 11.64
C ARG A 222 -1.76 16.98 10.99
N ARG A 223 -1.90 16.85 9.67
CA ARG A 223 -3.14 17.17 8.94
C ARG A 223 -4.15 16.03 8.96
N THR A 224 -3.68 14.79 9.09
CA THR A 224 -4.52 13.58 9.19
C THR A 224 -4.28 12.85 10.52
N PRO A 225 -4.64 13.47 11.66
CA PRO A 225 -4.38 12.89 12.97
C PRO A 225 -5.18 11.61 13.24
N GLU A 226 -6.25 11.35 12.48
CA GLU A 226 -7.18 10.24 12.68
C GLU A 226 -6.47 8.87 12.77
N LEU A 227 -5.52 8.58 11.87
CA LEU A 227 -4.80 7.29 11.85
C LEU A 227 -3.86 7.11 13.04
N PHE A 228 -3.25 8.18 13.53
CA PHE A 228 -2.39 8.11 14.71
C PHE A 228 -3.22 8.04 15.99
N LEU A 229 -4.27 8.87 16.06
CA LEU A 229 -5.17 8.97 17.19
C LEU A 229 -5.94 7.67 17.39
N SER A 230 -6.42 7.03 16.33
CA SER A 230 -7.11 5.74 16.41
C SER A 230 -6.23 4.67 17.07
N ARG A 231 -4.96 4.56 16.64
CA ARG A 231 -4.01 3.62 17.25
C ARG A 231 -3.71 3.94 18.70
N LEU A 232 -3.54 5.23 19.02
CA LEU A 232 -3.30 5.66 20.39
C LEU A 232 -4.52 5.33 21.28
N VAL A 233 -5.74 5.61 20.81
CA VAL A 233 -6.98 5.30 21.52
C VAL A 233 -7.14 3.80 21.72
N VAL A 234 -6.98 2.98 20.69
CA VAL A 234 -7.07 1.51 20.81
C VAL A 234 -6.05 1.00 21.84
N LEU A 235 -4.80 1.44 21.76
CA LEU A 235 -3.75 1.04 22.70
C LEU A 235 -4.04 1.51 24.13
N THR A 236 -4.58 2.71 24.30
CA THR A 236 -4.97 3.22 25.63
C THR A 236 -6.12 2.44 26.23
N VAL A 237 -7.19 2.18 25.48
CA VAL A 237 -8.34 1.39 25.93
C VAL A 237 -7.91 -0.03 26.28
N MET A 238 -7.13 -0.67 25.41
CA MET A 238 -6.58 -2.00 25.69
C MET A 238 -5.63 -1.98 26.90
N GLY A 239 -4.83 -0.93 27.06
CA GLY A 239 -3.98 -0.74 28.24
C GLY A 239 -4.78 -0.62 29.54
N VAL A 240 -5.88 0.14 29.53
CA VAL A 240 -6.80 0.26 30.67
C VAL A 240 -7.47 -1.09 30.96
N MET A 241 -7.94 -1.80 29.93
CA MET A 241 -8.53 -3.14 30.10
C MET A 241 -7.53 -4.14 30.69
N MET A 242 -6.27 -4.14 30.21
CA MET A 242 -5.23 -5.00 30.76
C MET A 242 -4.88 -4.62 32.20
N ALA A 243 -4.82 -3.32 32.49
CA ALA A 243 -4.56 -2.80 33.83
C ALA A 243 -5.65 -3.22 34.83
N THR A 244 -6.93 -3.18 34.45
CA THR A 244 -8.05 -3.56 35.32
C THR A 244 -8.17 -5.08 35.46
N MET A 245 -7.96 -5.84 34.39
CA MET A 245 -8.08 -7.30 34.42
C MET A 245 -6.99 -7.98 35.27
N PHE A 246 -5.77 -7.44 35.26
CA PHE A 246 -4.61 -8.00 35.97
C PHE A 246 -4.18 -7.17 37.21
N MET A 247 -5.09 -6.36 37.74
CA MET A 247 -4.83 -5.47 38.86
C MET A 247 -4.42 -6.25 40.12
N ASN A 248 -3.32 -5.83 40.77
CA ASN A 248 -2.77 -6.38 42.01
C ASN A 248 -2.75 -7.93 42.09
N PRO A 249 -1.86 -8.60 41.32
CA PRO A 249 -1.75 -10.04 41.34
C PRO A 249 -1.36 -10.56 42.75
N LYS A 250 -2.17 -11.46 43.32
CA LYS A 250 -1.94 -12.09 44.62
C LYS A 250 -0.58 -12.81 44.67
N ILE A 251 0.02 -12.89 45.85
CA ILE A 251 1.30 -13.61 46.10
C ILE A 251 1.01 -15.12 46.19
N SER A 252 0.73 -15.74 45.04
CA SER A 252 0.36 -17.15 44.89
C SER A 252 0.85 -17.66 43.53
N MET A 253 0.93 -18.98 43.33
CA MET A 253 1.25 -19.59 42.04
C MET A 253 0.34 -19.07 40.92
N GLN A 254 -0.95 -18.88 41.20
CA GLN A 254 -1.88 -18.28 40.24
C GLN A 254 -1.51 -16.84 39.88
N GLY A 255 -0.98 -16.07 40.84
CA GLY A 255 -0.55 -14.70 40.60
C GLY A 255 0.69 -14.62 39.71
N ILE A 256 1.59 -15.60 39.77
CA ILE A 256 2.73 -15.73 38.86
C ILE A 256 2.22 -15.96 37.43
N THR A 257 1.33 -16.93 37.25
CA THR A 257 0.71 -17.20 35.94
C THR A 257 0.00 -15.97 35.39
N ASN A 258 -0.79 -15.27 36.21
CA ASN A 258 -1.47 -14.04 35.81
C ASN A 258 -0.48 -12.97 35.32
N ARG A 259 0.68 -12.80 35.98
CA ARG A 259 1.74 -11.87 35.56
C ARG A 259 2.41 -12.31 34.26
N LEU A 260 2.66 -13.61 34.07
CA LEU A 260 3.20 -14.15 32.82
C LEU A 260 2.23 -13.92 31.65
N SER A 261 0.94 -14.23 31.85
CA SER A 261 -0.12 -13.99 30.88
C SER A 261 -0.23 -12.50 30.52
N PHE A 262 -0.17 -11.62 31.52
CA PHE A 262 -0.17 -10.17 31.31
C PHE A 262 0.96 -9.73 30.37
N VAL A 263 2.20 -10.19 30.61
CA VAL A 263 3.37 -9.82 29.79
C VAL A 263 3.18 -10.29 28.35
N ILE A 264 2.75 -11.54 28.13
CA ILE A 264 2.60 -12.04 26.77
C ILE A 264 1.43 -11.37 26.02
N PHE A 265 0.30 -11.13 26.69
CA PHE A 265 -0.81 -10.39 26.08
C PHE A 265 -0.44 -8.95 25.75
N THR A 266 0.39 -8.31 26.56
CA THR A 266 0.96 -6.98 26.26
C THR A 266 1.75 -6.99 24.96
N VAL A 267 2.67 -7.95 24.80
CA VAL A 267 3.48 -8.10 23.59
C VAL A 267 2.59 -8.38 22.36
N CYS A 268 1.59 -9.23 22.51
CA CYS A 268 0.64 -9.55 21.44
C CYS A 268 -0.21 -8.35 21.02
N LEU A 269 -0.70 -7.56 21.97
CA LEU A 269 -1.45 -6.33 21.71
C LEU A 269 -0.63 -5.31 20.92
N PHE A 270 0.65 -5.15 21.26
CA PHE A 270 1.58 -4.25 20.56
C PHE A 270 1.86 -4.72 19.12
N PHE A 271 1.85 -6.04 18.91
CA PHE A 271 1.94 -6.59 17.58
C PHE A 271 0.71 -6.26 16.76
N PHE A 272 -0.46 -6.56 17.33
CA PHE A 272 -1.75 -6.36 16.68
C PHE A 272 -2.02 -4.87 16.36
N SER A 273 -1.66 -3.95 17.25
CA SER A 273 -1.84 -2.50 17.04
C SER A 273 -1.02 -1.95 15.87
N SER A 274 0.01 -2.67 15.42
CA SER A 274 0.82 -2.27 14.26
C SER A 274 0.18 -2.67 12.92
N ASN A 275 -0.85 -3.54 12.92
CA ASN A 275 -1.52 -4.02 11.70
C ASN A 275 -2.19 -2.89 10.91
N ASP A 276 -2.62 -1.83 11.59
CA ASP A 276 -3.20 -0.65 10.96
C ASP A 276 -2.21 0.12 10.08
N ALA A 277 -0.92 -0.22 10.11
CA ALA A 277 0.10 0.34 9.21
C ALA A 277 0.00 -0.19 7.79
N VAL A 278 -0.59 -1.38 7.59
CA VAL A 278 -0.74 -2.01 6.28
C VAL A 278 -1.45 -1.10 5.26
N PRO A 279 -2.70 -0.64 5.49
CA PRO A 279 -3.41 0.18 4.51
C PRO A 279 -2.76 1.54 4.29
N ALA A 280 -2.28 2.20 5.36
CA ALA A 280 -1.62 3.49 5.28
C ALA A 280 -0.37 3.42 4.39
N PHE A 281 0.46 2.39 4.58
CA PHE A 281 1.65 2.21 3.76
C PHE A 281 1.31 1.86 2.30
N ILE A 282 0.34 0.99 2.05
CA ILE A 282 -0.04 0.61 0.68
C ILE A 282 -0.52 1.84 -0.10
N GLN A 283 -1.26 2.76 0.53
CA GLN A 283 -1.64 4.03 -0.07
C GLN A 283 -0.41 4.91 -0.39
N GLU A 284 0.52 5.06 0.56
CA GLU A 284 1.75 5.83 0.35
C GLU A 284 2.64 5.23 -0.75
N ARG A 285 2.66 3.90 -0.90
CA ARG A 285 3.43 3.20 -1.93
C ARG A 285 3.03 3.62 -3.34
N PHE A 286 1.75 3.85 -3.62
CA PHE A 286 1.31 4.31 -4.94
C PHE A 286 1.87 5.70 -5.27
N ILE A 287 1.87 6.59 -4.28
CA ILE A 287 2.45 7.93 -4.41
C ILE A 287 3.97 7.82 -4.62
N PHE A 288 4.64 6.97 -3.84
CA PHE A 288 6.07 6.71 -3.95
C PHE A 288 6.47 6.21 -5.35
N VAL A 289 5.76 5.22 -5.90
CA VAL A 289 6.08 4.68 -7.24
C VAL A 289 5.93 5.77 -8.31
N ARG A 290 4.90 6.62 -8.22
CA ARG A 290 4.67 7.74 -9.14
C ARG A 290 5.72 8.85 -9.02
N GLU A 291 6.15 9.19 -7.81
CA GLU A 291 7.16 10.24 -7.60
C GLU A 291 8.56 9.74 -7.98
N THR A 292 8.86 8.48 -7.69
CA THR A 292 10.15 7.89 -8.06
C THR A 292 10.27 7.64 -9.56
N SER A 293 9.20 7.34 -10.30
CA SER A 293 9.25 7.18 -11.78
C SER A 293 9.79 8.44 -12.47
N HIS A 294 9.47 9.62 -11.94
CA HIS A 294 9.99 10.93 -12.37
C HIS A 294 11.34 11.29 -11.73
N ASN A 295 11.99 10.34 -11.04
CA ASN A 295 13.26 10.52 -10.31
C ASN A 295 13.25 11.70 -9.32
N ALA A 296 12.10 12.00 -8.69
CA ALA A 296 11.99 13.12 -7.74
C ALA A 296 12.85 12.94 -6.48
N TYR A 297 12.97 11.70 -5.99
CA TYR A 297 13.79 11.33 -4.83
C TYR A 297 14.16 9.83 -4.87
N ARG A 298 15.09 9.43 -4.00
CA ARG A 298 15.67 8.09 -3.87
C ARG A 298 14.80 7.21 -2.97
N ALA A 299 14.84 5.89 -3.18
CA ALA A 299 14.16 4.94 -2.28
C ALA A 299 14.72 5.00 -0.84
N SER A 300 16.04 5.21 -0.70
CA SER A 300 16.71 5.23 0.61
C SER A 300 16.28 6.41 1.47
N THR A 301 16.20 7.60 0.87
CA THR A 301 15.77 8.82 1.57
C THR A 301 14.32 8.72 2.03
N TYR A 302 13.44 8.11 1.24
CA TYR A 302 12.07 7.80 1.66
C TYR A 302 12.03 6.88 2.89
N THR A 303 12.78 5.77 2.88
CA THR A 303 12.79 4.83 4.01
C THR A 303 13.34 5.44 5.30
N ILE A 304 14.41 6.24 5.20
CA ILE A 304 15.05 6.90 6.35
C ILE A 304 14.18 8.03 6.88
N ALA A 305 13.64 8.90 6.00
CA ALA A 305 12.75 9.98 6.39
C ALA A 305 11.48 9.44 7.05
N GLY A 306 10.90 8.36 6.53
CA GLY A 306 9.77 7.66 7.12
C GLY A 306 10.11 7.14 8.52
N LEU A 307 11.21 6.39 8.67
CA LEU A 307 11.65 5.85 9.96
C LEU A 307 11.76 6.95 11.01
N ILE A 308 12.53 8.01 10.75
CA ILE A 308 12.78 9.12 11.70
C ILE A 308 11.46 9.81 12.06
N THR A 309 10.56 10.01 11.08
CA THR A 309 9.27 10.64 11.35
C THR A 309 8.42 9.84 12.32
N TYR A 310 8.39 8.51 12.23
CA TYR A 310 7.54 7.65 13.07
C TYR A 310 8.13 7.36 14.47
N LEU A 311 9.44 7.46 14.68
CA LEU A 311 10.08 7.21 15.99
C LEU A 311 9.41 7.93 17.18
N PRO A 312 9.15 9.25 17.15
CA PRO A 312 8.53 9.95 18.28
C PRO A 312 7.09 9.50 18.55
N PHE A 313 6.34 9.14 17.49
CA PHE A 313 4.95 8.68 17.63
C PHE A 313 4.87 7.30 18.26
N LEU A 314 5.79 6.38 17.91
CA LEU A 314 5.90 5.07 18.55
C LEU A 314 6.34 5.19 20.02
N ALA A 315 7.24 6.14 20.32
CA ALA A 315 7.66 6.41 21.69
C ALA A 315 6.49 6.92 22.55
N LEU A 316 5.67 7.82 21.99
CA LEU A 316 4.46 8.31 22.66
C LEU A 316 3.45 7.17 22.93
N GLN A 317 3.22 6.28 21.96
CA GLN A 317 2.35 5.12 22.13
C GLN A 317 2.85 4.17 23.23
N ALA A 318 4.13 3.79 23.20
CA ALA A 318 4.74 2.96 24.23
C ALA A 318 4.65 3.64 25.61
N GLY A 319 4.91 4.94 25.69
CA GLY A 319 4.91 5.70 26.94
C GLY A 319 3.54 5.76 27.59
N VAL A 320 2.50 6.06 26.81
CA VAL A 320 1.13 6.10 27.32
C VAL A 320 0.69 4.74 27.86
N TYR A 321 0.94 3.65 27.12
CA TYR A 321 0.64 2.31 27.59
C TYR A 321 1.44 1.94 28.85
N ALA A 322 2.74 2.27 28.86
CA ALA A 322 3.61 1.99 29.99
C ALA A 322 3.14 2.69 31.27
N CYS A 323 2.78 3.97 31.18
CA CYS A 323 2.28 4.75 32.31
C CYS A 323 0.99 4.17 32.91
N ILE A 324 0.06 3.69 32.07
CA ILE A 324 -1.21 3.10 32.50
C ILE A 324 -0.95 1.81 33.30
N VAL A 325 -0.18 0.90 32.71
CA VAL A 325 0.04 -0.44 33.25
C VAL A 325 0.97 -0.42 34.46
N TRP A 326 2.02 0.40 34.43
CA TRP A 326 3.08 0.38 35.44
C TRP A 326 2.54 0.54 36.86
N LYS A 327 1.63 1.50 37.04
CA LYS A 327 1.00 1.77 38.33
C LYS A 327 -0.06 0.73 38.70
N ALA A 328 -0.75 0.15 37.72
CA ALA A 328 -1.86 -0.78 37.97
C ALA A 328 -1.42 -2.19 38.42
N LEU A 329 -0.24 -2.64 37.99
CA LEU A 329 0.25 -4.01 38.26
C LEU A 329 1.35 -4.08 39.33
N GLU A 330 1.75 -2.93 39.89
CA GLU A 330 2.90 -2.81 40.80
C GLU A 330 4.12 -3.57 40.24
N LEU A 331 4.43 -3.29 38.96
CA LEU A 331 5.58 -3.91 38.30
C LEU A 331 6.86 -3.56 39.05
N ARG A 332 7.72 -4.57 39.21
CA ARG A 332 9.00 -4.46 39.93
C ARG A 332 10.11 -4.21 38.90
N GLY A 333 11.10 -3.41 39.28
CA GLY A 333 12.25 -3.07 38.44
C GLY A 333 12.26 -1.63 37.92
N PRO A 334 13.24 -1.27 37.07
CA PRO A 334 13.35 0.06 36.50
C PRO A 334 12.30 0.35 35.42
N PHE A 335 11.51 1.43 35.59
CA PHE A 335 10.53 1.89 34.60
C PHE A 335 11.14 2.22 33.24
N TYR A 336 12.33 2.82 33.22
CA TYR A 336 12.99 3.22 31.97
C TYR A 336 13.28 2.01 31.08
N TYR A 337 13.68 0.87 31.65
CA TYR A 337 13.96 -0.34 30.89
C TYR A 337 12.66 -0.92 30.32
N PHE A 338 11.60 -0.96 31.13
CA PHE A 338 10.28 -1.40 30.68
C PHE A 338 9.79 -0.56 29.48
N PHE A 339 9.93 0.76 29.56
CA PHE A 339 9.62 1.67 28.46
C PHE A 339 10.48 1.39 27.21
N ILE A 340 11.80 1.20 27.36
CA ILE A 340 12.70 0.92 26.24
C ILE A 340 12.33 -0.40 25.54
N VAL A 341 11.99 -1.46 26.29
CA VAL A 341 11.56 -2.74 25.70
C VAL A 341 10.26 -2.58 24.94
N LEU A 342 9.26 -1.90 25.53
CA LEU A 342 7.99 -1.64 24.85
C LEU A 342 8.17 -0.80 23.57
N TYR A 343 9.04 0.22 23.63
CA TYR A 343 9.38 1.05 22.49
C TYR A 343 10.10 0.27 21.38
N ALA A 344 11.12 -0.50 21.74
CA ALA A 344 11.84 -1.36 20.80
C ALA A 344 10.92 -2.43 20.19
N SER A 345 9.94 -2.92 20.96
CA SER A 345 8.93 -3.87 20.49
C SER A 345 8.05 -3.25 19.42
N LEU A 346 7.49 -2.05 19.67
CA LEU A 346 6.71 -1.34 18.65
C LEU A 346 7.54 -1.03 17.41
N LEU A 347 8.81 -0.65 17.57
CA LEU A 347 9.70 -0.35 16.45
C LEU A 347 9.99 -1.58 15.59
N SER A 348 10.25 -2.74 16.22
CA SER A 348 10.49 -4.02 15.54
C SER A 348 9.24 -4.49 14.80
N THR A 349 8.09 -4.53 15.50
CA THR A 349 6.81 -4.91 14.89
C THR A 349 6.43 -3.98 13.74
N ASN A 350 6.50 -2.66 13.94
CA ASN A 350 6.15 -1.71 12.89
C ASN A 350 7.02 -1.93 11.64
N SER A 351 8.31 -2.20 11.84
CA SER A 351 9.23 -2.49 10.74
C SER A 351 8.90 -3.81 10.03
N PHE A 352 8.52 -4.85 10.78
CA PHE A 352 8.03 -6.11 10.22
C PHE A 352 6.76 -5.91 9.37
N VAL A 353 5.75 -5.21 9.90
CA VAL A 353 4.50 -4.95 9.18
C VAL A 353 4.75 -4.14 7.90
N MET A 354 5.62 -3.13 7.96
CA MET A 354 6.00 -2.34 6.78
C MET A 354 6.71 -3.20 5.72
N PHE A 355 7.59 -4.12 6.14
CA PHE A 355 8.21 -5.09 5.24
C PHE A 355 7.17 -5.97 4.53
N VAL A 356 6.28 -6.63 5.29
CA VAL A 356 5.22 -7.48 4.71
C VAL A 356 4.33 -6.67 3.75
N SER A 357 3.98 -5.44 4.14
CA SER A 357 3.14 -4.54 3.34
C SER A 357 3.82 -4.09 2.03
N SER A 358 5.15 -4.14 1.94
CA SER A 358 5.89 -3.84 0.70
C SER A 358 5.89 -4.98 -0.31
N VAL A 359 5.73 -6.22 0.15
CA VAL A 359 5.71 -7.42 -0.69
C VAL A 359 4.31 -7.63 -1.28
N VAL A 360 3.27 -7.45 -0.47
CA VAL A 360 1.88 -7.66 -0.89
C VAL A 360 1.38 -6.58 -1.87
N PRO A 361 0.50 -6.92 -2.83
CA PRO A 361 -0.03 -5.98 -3.81
C PRO A 361 -1.25 -5.19 -3.31
N ASN A 362 -2.03 -5.76 -2.39
CA ASN A 362 -3.27 -5.21 -1.87
C ASN A 362 -3.37 -5.37 -0.34
N TYR A 363 -4.19 -4.53 0.31
CA TYR A 363 -4.28 -4.49 1.77
C TYR A 363 -4.95 -5.72 2.38
N ILE A 364 -5.87 -6.39 1.67
CA ILE A 364 -6.54 -7.61 2.15
C ILE A 364 -5.50 -8.72 2.34
N LEU A 365 -4.65 -8.97 1.33
CA LEU A 365 -3.58 -9.96 1.44
C LEU A 365 -2.55 -9.56 2.50
N GLY A 366 -2.25 -8.26 2.61
CA GLY A 366 -1.39 -7.71 3.66
C GLY A 366 -1.88 -8.04 5.06
N TYR A 367 -3.16 -7.77 5.35
CA TYR A 367 -3.75 -8.12 6.64
C TYR A 367 -3.72 -9.62 6.92
N ALA A 368 -4.10 -10.45 5.94
CA ALA A 368 -4.08 -11.90 6.10
C ALA A 368 -2.68 -12.41 6.43
N ALA A 369 -1.66 -11.95 5.69
CA ALA A 369 -0.27 -12.33 5.92
C ALA A 369 0.23 -11.89 7.30
N VAL A 370 0.02 -10.62 7.67
CA VAL A 370 0.47 -10.11 8.96
C VAL A 370 -0.20 -10.84 10.12
N ILE A 371 -1.52 -11.09 10.06
CA ILE A 371 -2.24 -11.86 11.10
C ILE A 371 -1.72 -13.30 11.18
N ALA A 372 -1.48 -13.97 10.05
CA ALA A 372 -0.93 -15.32 10.03
C ALA A 372 0.45 -15.38 10.69
N PHE A 373 1.36 -14.46 10.33
CA PHE A 373 2.68 -14.38 10.99
C PHE A 373 2.58 -13.97 12.46
N THR A 374 1.62 -13.11 12.83
CA THR A 374 1.34 -12.76 14.23
C THR A 374 1.01 -14.02 15.03
N ALA A 375 0.10 -14.86 14.53
CA ALA A 375 -0.30 -16.09 15.20
C ALA A 375 0.87 -17.09 15.32
N LEU A 376 1.69 -17.22 14.27
CA LEU A 376 2.89 -18.05 14.30
C LEU A 376 3.90 -17.53 15.35
N PHE A 377 4.21 -16.23 15.33
CA PHE A 377 5.13 -15.63 16.31
C PHE A 377 4.61 -15.73 17.74
N PHE A 378 3.30 -15.65 17.94
CA PHE A 378 2.65 -15.82 19.24
C PHE A 378 2.73 -17.25 19.76
N LEU A 379 2.64 -18.26 18.90
CA LEU A 379 2.81 -19.67 19.29
C LEU A 379 4.24 -19.95 19.76
N PHE A 380 5.23 -19.45 19.02
CA PHE A 380 6.65 -19.74 19.25
C PHE A 380 7.38 -18.72 20.15
N CYS A 381 6.68 -17.81 20.84
CA CYS A 381 7.29 -16.74 21.63
C CYS A 381 7.87 -17.15 23.00
N GLY A 382 7.69 -18.42 23.42
CA GLY A 382 8.20 -18.94 24.70
C GLY A 382 7.15 -19.09 25.81
N TYR A 383 5.92 -18.56 25.65
CA TYR A 383 4.86 -18.70 26.67
C TYR A 383 4.09 -20.03 26.57
N PHE A 384 3.67 -20.45 25.36
CA PHE A 384 2.93 -21.71 25.16
C PHE A 384 3.83 -22.92 25.02
N MET A 385 5.05 -22.71 24.51
CA MET A 385 6.04 -23.75 24.28
C MET A 385 7.40 -23.17 24.65
N ASN A 386 8.08 -23.80 25.60
CA ASN A 386 9.42 -23.38 26.02
C ASN A 386 10.40 -23.58 24.85
N SER A 387 11.43 -22.72 24.77
CA SER A 387 12.38 -22.72 23.65
C SER A 387 13.14 -24.06 23.48
N HIS A 388 13.32 -24.83 24.56
CA HIS A 388 13.99 -26.13 24.55
C HIS A 388 13.08 -27.29 24.14
N ASP A 389 11.78 -27.21 24.43
CA ASP A 389 10.79 -28.25 24.09
C ASP A 389 10.39 -28.21 22.60
N ILE A 390 10.78 -27.14 21.89
CA ILE A 390 10.53 -27.00 20.45
C ILE A 390 11.40 -28.01 19.68
N PRO A 391 10.82 -28.83 18.78
CA PRO A 391 11.58 -29.71 17.89
C PRO A 391 12.66 -28.93 17.14
N VAL A 392 13.84 -29.54 16.95
CA VAL A 392 15.02 -28.87 16.36
C VAL A 392 14.71 -28.18 15.02
N TYR A 393 13.84 -28.78 14.21
CA TYR A 393 13.38 -28.23 12.92
C TYR A 393 12.57 -26.92 13.05
N TRP A 394 11.92 -26.66 14.18
CA TRP A 394 11.10 -25.47 14.43
C TRP A 394 11.79 -24.44 15.33
N LYS A 395 12.94 -24.79 15.92
CA LYS A 395 13.66 -23.93 16.87
C LYS A 395 14.08 -22.57 16.28
N TRP A 396 14.32 -22.51 14.97
CA TRP A 396 14.61 -21.26 14.26
C TRP A 396 13.44 -20.26 14.30
N MET A 397 12.19 -20.74 14.35
CA MET A 397 11.00 -19.88 14.37
C MET A 397 10.92 -19.07 15.68
N ASN A 398 11.30 -19.68 16.81
CA ASN A 398 11.42 -18.98 18.09
C ASN A 398 12.47 -17.86 18.04
N LYS A 399 13.58 -18.07 17.32
CA LYS A 399 14.65 -17.05 17.14
C LYS A 399 14.28 -15.95 16.15
N VAL A 400 13.48 -16.26 15.12
CA VAL A 400 12.98 -15.27 14.14
C VAL A 400 11.81 -14.47 14.70
N SER A 401 11.04 -15.04 15.63
CA SER A 401 9.89 -14.37 16.24
C SER A 401 10.31 -13.10 16.97
N THR A 402 9.78 -11.98 16.51
CA THR A 402 9.97 -10.66 17.12
C THR A 402 9.25 -10.48 18.45
N MET A 403 8.37 -11.43 18.82
CA MET A 403 7.67 -11.44 20.11
C MET A 403 8.47 -12.11 21.23
N THR A 404 9.40 -13.02 20.91
CA THR A 404 10.19 -13.76 21.90
C THR A 404 11.03 -12.81 22.77
N TYR A 405 11.77 -11.90 22.12
CA TYR A 405 12.68 -10.97 22.80
C TYR A 405 11.99 -9.97 23.74
N PRO A 406 10.89 -9.28 23.36
CA PRO A 406 10.18 -8.43 24.30
C PRO A 406 9.54 -9.24 25.43
N TYR A 407 9.05 -10.45 25.17
CA TYR A 407 8.53 -11.34 26.22
C TYR A 407 9.62 -11.66 27.26
N GLU A 408 10.75 -12.23 26.84
CA GLU A 408 11.88 -12.54 27.72
C GLU A 408 12.43 -11.27 28.41
N GLY A 409 12.57 -10.17 27.67
CA GLY A 409 13.09 -8.90 28.20
C GLY A 409 12.21 -8.32 29.30
N LEU A 410 10.88 -8.36 29.15
CA LEU A 410 9.93 -7.91 30.17
C LEU A 410 9.93 -8.82 31.39
N LEU A 411 10.06 -10.14 31.19
CA LEU A 411 10.18 -11.10 32.29
C LEU A 411 11.46 -10.93 33.09
N MET A 412 12.60 -10.74 32.42
CA MET A 412 13.87 -10.42 33.09
C MET A 412 13.73 -9.14 33.92
N ASN A 413 13.02 -8.12 33.43
CA ASN A 413 12.79 -6.90 34.20
C ASN A 413 11.99 -7.15 35.49
N GLN A 414 10.95 -7.98 35.41
CA GLN A 414 10.02 -8.22 36.52
C GLN A 414 10.58 -9.19 37.58
N TYR A 415 11.33 -10.21 37.15
CA TYR A 415 11.69 -11.36 38.00
C TYR A 415 13.18 -11.41 38.40
N GLN A 416 14.04 -10.49 37.93
CA GLN A 416 15.40 -10.34 38.45
C GLN A 416 15.41 -9.69 39.85
N THR A 417 14.83 -10.37 40.84
CA THR A 417 14.81 -9.93 42.24
C THR A 417 14.72 -11.15 43.16
N ASN A 418 15.40 -11.10 44.30
CA ASN A 418 15.36 -12.14 45.36
C ASN A 418 14.05 -12.17 46.17
N GLN A 419 13.07 -11.35 45.80
CA GLN A 419 11.78 -11.31 46.48
C GLN A 419 10.92 -12.53 46.13
N THR A 420 10.10 -12.94 47.09
CA THR A 420 9.16 -14.05 46.95
C THR A 420 7.92 -13.60 46.19
N PHE A 421 7.54 -14.37 45.17
CA PHE A 421 6.34 -14.12 44.35
C PHE A 421 5.18 -15.06 44.69
N GLY A 422 5.46 -16.17 45.38
CA GLY A 422 4.46 -17.12 45.85
C GLY A 422 5.10 -18.23 46.68
N TYR A 423 4.26 -19.12 47.21
CA TYR A 423 4.68 -20.34 47.90
C TYR A 423 4.23 -21.55 47.09
N ASP A 424 5.12 -22.51 46.92
CA ASP A 424 4.84 -23.80 46.30
C ASP A 424 3.93 -24.66 47.23
N PRO A 425 3.27 -25.75 46.77
CA PRO A 425 2.47 -26.63 47.64
C PRO A 425 3.28 -27.19 48.83
N ASN A 426 4.60 -27.24 48.70
CA ASN A 426 5.54 -27.63 49.75
C ASN A 426 5.95 -26.47 50.69
N MET A 427 5.26 -25.32 50.67
CA MET A 427 5.54 -24.09 51.41
C MET A 427 6.94 -23.49 51.16
N LYS A 428 7.61 -23.87 50.07
CA LYS A 428 8.90 -23.27 49.67
C LYS A 428 8.65 -21.91 49.01
N PRO A 429 9.38 -20.86 49.40
CA PRO A 429 9.26 -19.55 48.77
C PRO A 429 9.78 -19.60 47.33
N VAL A 430 8.92 -19.28 46.38
CA VAL A 430 9.28 -19.17 44.96
C VAL A 430 9.82 -17.77 44.70
N THR A 431 11.13 -17.69 44.43
CA THR A 431 11.83 -16.44 44.10
C THR A 431 11.74 -16.15 42.61
N GLY A 432 11.96 -14.88 42.22
CA GLY A 432 11.95 -14.48 40.81
C GLY A 432 13.01 -15.21 39.96
N PHE A 433 14.19 -15.47 40.53
CA PHE A 433 15.22 -16.29 39.88
C PHE A 433 14.79 -17.75 39.69
N GLY A 434 14.02 -18.31 40.63
CA GLY A 434 13.42 -19.64 40.47
C GLY A 434 12.44 -19.69 39.30
N ILE A 435 11.61 -18.65 39.12
CA ILE A 435 10.67 -18.53 38.00
C ILE A 435 11.43 -18.42 36.67
N LEU A 436 12.44 -17.55 36.58
CA LEU A 436 13.27 -17.42 35.38
C LEU A 436 13.97 -18.73 35.02
N SER A 437 14.49 -19.45 36.03
CA SER A 437 15.13 -20.75 35.82
C SER A 437 14.14 -21.82 35.34
N SER A 438 12.90 -21.82 35.85
CA SER A 438 11.84 -22.73 35.39
C SER A 438 11.39 -22.47 33.95
N LEU A 439 11.51 -21.23 33.48
CA LEU A 439 11.25 -20.83 32.10
C LEU A 439 12.50 -20.98 31.20
N GLU A 440 13.62 -21.45 31.77
CA GLU A 440 14.94 -21.54 31.12
C GLU A 440 15.43 -20.21 30.53
N ILE A 441 14.94 -19.10 31.08
CA ILE A 441 15.33 -17.75 30.70
C ILE A 441 16.59 -17.37 31.47
N SER A 442 17.56 -16.79 30.77
CA SER A 442 18.82 -16.42 31.40
C SER A 442 18.65 -15.33 32.46
N THR A 443 19.29 -15.51 33.61
CA THR A 443 19.20 -14.61 34.76
C THR A 443 20.21 -13.45 34.73
N VAL A 444 21.15 -13.47 33.78
CA VAL A 444 22.28 -12.53 33.68
C VAL A 444 21.81 -11.13 33.27
N GLU A 445 22.21 -10.09 34.00
CA GLU A 445 21.83 -8.69 33.72
C GLU A 445 22.28 -8.20 32.35
N PHE A 446 23.45 -8.63 31.86
CA PHE A 446 23.93 -8.26 30.53
C PHE A 446 23.00 -8.74 29.40
N LYS A 447 22.43 -9.95 29.54
CA LYS A 447 21.54 -10.54 28.53
C LYS A 447 20.22 -9.79 28.40
N LYS A 448 19.82 -9.05 29.43
CA LYS A 448 18.67 -8.14 29.41
C LYS A 448 18.84 -7.05 28.35
N TRP A 449 20.03 -6.42 28.28
CA TRP A 449 20.34 -5.42 27.26
C TRP A 449 20.62 -6.05 25.89
N GLU A 450 21.17 -7.26 25.85
CA GLU A 450 21.33 -8.03 24.62
C GLU A 450 19.98 -8.22 23.91
N ASN A 451 18.92 -8.57 24.64
CA ASN A 451 17.57 -8.70 24.08
C ASN A 451 17.07 -7.39 23.44
N VAL A 452 17.33 -6.24 24.06
CA VAL A 452 17.00 -4.92 23.48
C VAL A 452 17.78 -4.66 22.19
N ILE A 453 19.08 -4.96 22.18
CA ILE A 453 19.93 -4.81 20.99
C ILE A 453 19.45 -5.72 19.87
N ILE A 454 19.09 -6.97 20.18
CA ILE A 454 18.54 -7.92 19.20
C ILE A 454 17.23 -7.40 18.61
N MET A 455 16.34 -6.82 19.43
CA MET A 455 15.09 -6.21 18.93
C MET A 455 15.33 -5.04 17.98
N ILE A 456 16.30 -4.16 18.31
CA ILE A 456 16.70 -3.06 17.43
C ILE A 456 17.34 -3.61 16.15
N GLY A 457 18.14 -4.68 16.27
CA GLY A 457 18.73 -5.40 15.14
C GLY A 457 17.66 -5.95 14.19
N TRP A 458 16.62 -6.60 14.72
CA TRP A 458 15.47 -7.07 13.94
C TRP A 458 14.71 -5.91 13.29
N ALA A 459 14.48 -4.81 14.01
CA ALA A 459 13.85 -3.62 13.44
C ALA A 459 14.64 -3.08 12.24
N ALA A 460 15.97 -2.97 12.37
CA ALA A 460 16.86 -2.54 11.30
C ALA A 460 16.87 -3.54 10.12
N PHE A 461 16.89 -4.84 10.41
CA PHE A 461 16.83 -5.90 9.40
C PHE A 461 15.55 -5.82 8.57
N TYR A 462 14.37 -5.74 9.19
CA TYR A 462 13.12 -5.61 8.44
C TYR A 462 13.05 -4.29 7.65
N ARG A 463 13.62 -3.19 8.17
CA ARG A 463 13.74 -1.93 7.42
C ARG A 463 14.67 -2.03 6.22
N LEU A 464 15.75 -2.80 6.33
CA LEU A 464 16.64 -3.08 5.20
C LEU A 464 15.93 -3.93 4.14
N CYS A 465 15.24 -5.00 4.55
CA CYS A 465 14.45 -5.82 3.64
C CYS A 465 13.36 -5.00 2.93
N PHE A 466 12.66 -4.15 3.68
CA PHE A 466 11.70 -3.18 3.14
C PHE A 466 12.32 -2.25 2.08
N TYR A 467 13.50 -1.69 2.36
CA TYR A 467 14.23 -0.86 1.41
C TYR A 467 14.61 -1.64 0.13
N ILE A 468 15.10 -2.88 0.28
CA ILE A 468 15.47 -3.76 -0.83
C ILE A 468 14.25 -4.02 -1.72
N VAL A 469 13.11 -4.40 -1.13
CA VAL A 469 11.86 -4.65 -1.87
C VAL A 469 11.41 -3.39 -2.61
N LEU A 470 11.46 -2.21 -1.99
CA LEU A 470 11.14 -0.95 -2.67
C LEU A 470 12.09 -0.63 -3.82
N ARG A 471 13.39 -0.89 -3.65
CA ARG A 471 14.42 -0.61 -4.66
C ARG A 471 14.27 -1.49 -5.90
N PHE A 472 13.98 -2.77 -5.73
CA PHE A 472 13.80 -3.71 -6.84
C PHE A 472 12.38 -3.65 -7.42
N GLY A 473 11.36 -3.50 -6.58
CA GLY A 473 9.96 -3.36 -7.01
C GLY A 473 9.69 -2.09 -7.82
N SER A 474 10.44 -1.00 -7.60
CA SER A 474 10.35 0.22 -8.42
C SER A 474 10.97 0.04 -9.81
N LYS A 475 11.92 -0.88 -10.00
CA LYS A 475 12.56 -1.12 -11.30
C LYS A 475 11.67 -1.93 -12.24
N ASN A 476 11.03 -2.99 -11.74
CA ASN A 476 10.17 -3.87 -12.54
C ASN A 476 8.88 -3.21 -13.07
N LYS A 477 8.50 -2.03 -12.59
CA LYS A 477 7.34 -1.28 -13.09
C LYS A 477 7.70 -0.18 -14.11
N ARG A 478 9.00 0.00 -14.41
CA ARG A 478 9.49 1.00 -15.38
C ARG A 478 9.85 0.39 -16.74
N THR A 479 10.10 -0.91 -16.76
CA THR A 479 10.15 -1.76 -17.96
C THR A 479 8.76 -2.29 -18.23
#